data_AF-A0A8S2ZG33-F1
#
_entry.id   AF-A0A8S2ZG33-F1
#
_cell.length_a   1.000
_cell.length_b   1.000
_cell.length_c   1.000
_cell.angle_alpha   90.00
_cell.angle_beta   90.00
_cell.angle_gamma   90.00
#
_symmetry.space_group_name_H-M   'P 1'
#
loop_
_entity.id
_entity.type
_entity.pdbx_description
1 polymer ?
#
loop_
_entity_poly.entity_id
_entity_poly.type
_entity_poly.pdbx_seq_one_letter_code
_entity_poly.pdbx_strand_id
1 'polypeptide(L)' 'AKATDQTKDDKLSTAILDQKKRPNRLLIEDSLNDDNSVVALSQQKMDELQLFRGDTVTLKGKKRRETICIVLADDACPND' A
#
# COMPACT_ATOMS: atom_id res chain seq x y z
N ALA A 1 -8.32 -28.80 7.48
CA ALA A 1 -9.31 -27.78 7.85
C ALA A 1 -10.22 -27.55 6.63
N LYS A 2 -11.55 -27.62 6.78
CA LYS A 2 -12.50 -27.56 5.66
C LYS A 2 -12.56 -26.14 5.09
N ALA A 3 -12.22 -25.98 3.81
CA ALA A 3 -12.61 -24.81 3.03
C ALA A 3 -14.13 -24.88 2.83
N THR A 4 -14.87 -23.96 3.45
CA THR A 4 -16.32 -23.86 3.28
C THR A 4 -16.62 -23.10 1.99
N ASP A 5 -17.33 -23.75 1.07
CA ASP A 5 -17.90 -23.15 -0.12
C ASP A 5 -18.95 -22.10 0.30
N GLN A 6 -18.58 -20.83 0.25
CA GLN A 6 -19.43 -19.71 0.68
C GLN A 6 -20.52 -19.44 -0.36
N THR A 7 -21.77 -19.42 0.09
CA THR A 7 -22.92 -19.12 -0.77
C THR A 7 -22.84 -17.68 -1.30
N LYS A 8 -23.53 -17.38 -2.41
CA LYS A 8 -23.52 -16.03 -3.01
C LYS A 8 -24.03 -14.96 -2.04
N ASP A 9 -24.96 -15.32 -1.16
CA ASP A 9 -25.51 -14.43 -0.13
C ASP A 9 -24.50 -14.13 0.99
N ASP A 10 -23.66 -15.11 1.35
CA ASP A 10 -22.56 -14.91 2.33
C ASP A 10 -21.50 -13.94 1.78
N LYS A 11 -21.19 -14.03 0.48
CA LYS A 11 -20.27 -13.11 -0.20
C LYS A 11 -20.82 -11.69 -0.26
N LEU A 12 -22.11 -11.53 -0.59
CA LEU A 12 -22.78 -10.23 -0.55
C LEU A 12 -22.80 -9.62 0.86
N SER A 13 -23.04 -10.45 1.88
CA SER A 13 -23.10 -10.03 3.28
C SER A 13 -21.74 -9.62 3.85
N THR A 14 -20.64 -10.18 3.33
CA THR A 14 -19.26 -9.90 3.77
C THR A 14 -18.47 -8.98 2.83
N ALA A 15 -19.07 -8.52 1.73
CA ALA A 15 -18.41 -7.70 0.69
C ALA A 15 -17.80 -6.38 1.19
N ILE A 16 -18.21 -5.87 2.37
CA ILE A 16 -17.60 -4.68 3.00
C ILE A 16 -16.19 -4.98 3.54
N LEU A 17 -15.94 -6.22 3.97
CA LEU A 17 -14.65 -6.67 4.49
C LEU A 17 -13.66 -6.96 3.35
N ASP A 18 -14.15 -7.16 2.13
CA ASP A 18 -13.32 -7.40 0.97
C ASP A 18 -12.38 -6.22 0.73
N GLN A 19 -11.11 -6.56 0.55
CA GLN A 19 -10.09 -5.56 0.26
C GLN A 19 -10.32 -5.02 -1.14
N LYS A 20 -10.96 -3.84 -1.22
CA LYS A 20 -11.12 -3.11 -2.48
C LYS A 20 -9.73 -2.90 -3.10
N LYS A 21 -9.57 -3.33 -4.36
CA LYS A 21 -8.39 -3.02 -5.16
C LYS A 21 -8.31 -1.49 -5.27
N ARG A 22 -7.28 -0.92 -4.67
CA ARG A 22 -6.98 0.51 -4.71
C ARG A 22 -5.49 0.64 -5.00
N PRO A 23 -5.09 1.39 -6.03
CA PRO A 23 -3.69 1.47 -6.45
C PRO A 23 -2.79 2.07 -5.35
N ASN A 24 -3.36 2.88 -4.46
CA ASN A 24 -2.67 3.52 -3.34
C ASN A 24 -2.71 2.73 -2.01
N ARG A 25 -3.06 1.44 -2.05
CA ARG A 25 -2.97 0.56 -0.90
C ARG A 25 -1.76 -0.35 -1.07
N LEU A 26 -0.68 -0.01 -0.40
CA LEU A 26 0.60 -0.70 -0.48
C LEU A 26 0.79 -1.59 0.76
N LEU A 27 1.68 -2.58 0.64
CA LEU A 27 2.19 -3.35 1.76
C LEU A 27 3.41 -2.64 2.37
N ILE A 28 3.64 -2.88 3.66
CA ILE A 28 4.75 -2.29 4.40
C ILE A 28 5.85 -3.34 4.50
N GLU A 29 7.05 -2.98 4.09
CA GLU A 29 8.27 -3.77 4.25
C GLU A 29 9.31 -2.98 5.05
N ASP A 30 10.33 -3.68 5.52
CA ASP A 30 11.45 -3.08 6.24
C ASP A 30 12.31 -2.28 5.26
N SER A 31 12.59 -1.03 5.64
CA SER A 31 13.47 -0.14 4.88
C SER A 31 14.93 -0.56 5.04
N LEU A 32 15.70 -0.48 3.95
CA LEU A 32 17.17 -0.59 3.98
C LEU A 32 17.86 0.72 4.40
N ASN A 33 17.14 1.84 4.35
CA ASN A 33 17.63 3.18 4.71
C ASN A 33 17.20 3.58 6.13
N ASP A 34 18.04 4.33 6.83
CA ASP A 34 17.85 4.77 8.23
C ASP A 34 17.26 6.20 8.34
N ASP A 35 16.56 6.65 7.30
CA ASP A 35 15.91 7.96 7.27
C ASP A 35 14.42 7.83 7.61
N ASN A 36 14.01 8.45 8.72
CA ASN A 36 12.63 8.44 9.22
C ASN A 36 11.64 9.21 8.33
N SER A 37 12.13 10.03 7.41
CA SER A 37 11.33 10.92 6.57
C SER A 37 11.14 10.41 5.13
N VAL A 38 11.79 9.30 4.78
CA VAL A 38 11.84 8.77 3.42
C VAL A 38 11.07 7.47 3.29
N VAL A 39 10.32 7.34 2.21
CA VAL A 39 9.75 6.06 1.77
C VAL A 39 10.29 5.67 0.40
N ALA A 40 10.64 4.40 0.25
CA ALA A 40 11.08 3.81 -1.00
C ALA A 40 9.89 3.16 -1.71
N LEU A 41 9.76 3.43 -3.01
CA LEU A 41 8.82 2.76 -3.91
C LEU A 41 9.56 2.35 -5.17
N SER A 42 9.05 1.32 -5.83
CA SER A 42 9.51 0.97 -7.17
C SER A 42 9.15 2.05 -8.20
N GLN A 43 9.96 2.17 -9.25
CA GLN A 43 9.73 3.16 -10.31
C GLN A 43 8.36 2.98 -10.99
N GLN A 44 7.96 1.74 -11.25
CA GLN A 44 6.67 1.43 -11.88
C GLN A 44 5.49 1.89 -11.00
N LYS A 45 5.59 1.75 -9.67
CA LYS A 45 4.52 2.18 -8.77
C LYS A 45 4.43 3.69 -8.63
N MET A 46 5.57 4.37 -8.67
CA MET A 46 5.60 5.83 -8.74
C MET A 46 4.91 6.34 -10.01
N ASP A 47 5.17 5.73 -11.16
CA ASP A 47 4.53 6.12 -12.43
C ASP A 47 3.02 5.86 -12.41
N GLU A 48 2.56 4.73 -11.86
CA GLU A 48 1.12 4.40 -11.73
C GLU A 48 0.39 5.41 -10.83
N LEU A 49 1.04 5.84 -9.74
CA LEU A 49 0.49 6.83 -8.80
C LEU A 49 0.75 8.28 -9.23
N GLN A 50 1.45 8.48 -10.35
CA GLN A 50 1.85 9.79 -10.88
C GLN A 50 2.67 10.62 -9.86
N LEU A 51 3.54 9.95 -9.12
CA LEU A 51 4.44 10.55 -8.15
C LEU A 51 5.81 10.76 -8.78
N PHE A 52 6.41 11.90 -8.49
CA PHE A 52 7.78 12.20 -8.87
C PHE A 52 8.72 12.06 -7.69
N ARG A 53 10.01 11.86 -7.98
CA ARG A 53 11.06 11.78 -6.96
C ARG A 53 11.10 13.09 -6.17
N GLY A 54 10.97 12.99 -4.85
CA GLY A 54 10.96 14.15 -3.96
C GLY A 54 9.57 14.66 -3.60
N ASP A 55 8.49 14.06 -4.11
CA ASP A 55 7.13 14.42 -3.75
C ASP A 55 6.84 14.12 -2.27
N THR A 56 6.05 15.01 -1.67
CA THR A 56 5.58 14.87 -0.29
C THR A 56 4.26 14.11 -0.27
N VAL A 57 4.25 12.93 0.33
CA VAL A 57 3.07 12.05 0.40
C VAL A 57 2.53 11.94 1.83
N THR A 58 1.22 11.76 1.94
CA THR A 58 0.57 11.46 3.22
C THR A 58 0.28 9.98 3.33
N LEU A 59 0.94 9.32 4.29
CA LEU A 59 0.71 7.93 4.64
C LEU A 59 -0.42 7.84 5.67
N LYS A 60 -1.46 7.07 5.35
CA LYS A 60 -2.58 6.82 6.26
C LYS A 60 -2.42 5.46 6.93
N GLY A 61 -2.05 5.49 8.20
CA GLY A 61 -1.87 4.30 9.03
C GLY A 61 -3.13 3.89 9.79
N LYS A 62 -2.96 2.87 10.65
CA LYS A 62 -4.01 2.44 11.59
C LYS A 62 -4.25 3.51 12.67
N LYS A 63 -5.39 3.42 13.37
CA LYS A 63 -5.76 4.33 14.48
C LYS A 63 -5.78 5.82 14.08
N ARG A 64 -6.19 6.13 12.84
CA ARG A 64 -6.24 7.51 12.28
C ARG A 64 -4.90 8.25 12.38
N ARG A 65 -3.79 7.52 12.34
CA ARG A 65 -2.45 8.13 12.30
C ARG A 65 -2.12 8.50 10.87
N GLU A 66 -1.62 9.71 10.69
CA GLU A 66 -1.16 10.22 9.41
C GLU A 66 0.29 10.65 9.57
N THR A 67 1.12 10.30 8.59
CA THR A 67 2.54 10.67 8.54
C THR A 67 2.84 11.29 7.20
N ILE A 68 3.68 12.32 7.17
CA ILE A 68 4.14 12.95 5.94
C ILE A 68 5.56 12.47 5.67
N CYS A 69 5.81 11.99 4.46
CA CYS A 69 7.12 11.47 4.04
C CYS A 69 7.45 11.93 2.61
N ILE A 70 8.71 11.80 2.23
CA ILE A 70 9.21 12.07 0.88
C ILE A 70 9.38 10.73 0.15
N VAL A 71 8.90 10.64 -1.09
CA VAL A 71 9.04 9.45 -1.93
C VAL A 71 10.36 9.48 -2.70
N LEU A 72 11.10 8.38 -2.63
CA LEU A 72 12.25 8.09 -3.48
C LEU A 72 12.03 6.78 -4.25
N ALA A 73 12.56 6.73 -5.47
CA ALA A 73 12.61 5.50 -6.26
C ALA A 73 13.71 4.57 -5.73
N ASP A 74 13.38 3.28 -5.62
CA ASP A 74 14.31 2.19 -5.31
C ASP A 74 14.05 1.01 -6.24
N ASP A 75 15.08 0.60 -7.00
CA ASP A 75 15.02 -0.51 -7.94
C ASP A 75 15.00 -1.88 -7.25
N ALA A 76 15.36 -1.95 -5.97
CA ALA A 76 15.29 -3.16 -5.15
C ALA A 76 13.89 -3.42 -4.56
N CYS A 77 12.98 -2.44 -4.64
CA CYS A 77 11.63 -2.55 -4.09
C CYS A 77 10.72 -3.35 -5.05
N PRO A 78 10.02 -4.40 -4.57
CA PRO A 78 9.12 -5.19 -5.41
C PRO A 78 7.86 -4.42 -5.83
N ASN A 79 7.24 -4.86 -6.93
CA ASN A 79 6.07 -4.22 -7.56
C ASN A 79 4.71 -4.84 -7.16
N ASP A 80 4.70 -5.84 -6.27
CA ASP A 80 3.53 -6.69 -5.97
C ASP A 80 2.56 -6.12 -4.92
#